data_AF-A0A553LAF4-F1
#
_entry.id   AF-A0A553LAF4-F1
#
_cell.length_a   1.000
_cell.length_b   1.000
_cell.length_c   1.000
_cell.angle_alpha   90.00
_cell.angle_beta   90.00
_cell.angle_gamma   90.00
#
_symmetry.space_group_name_H-M   'P 1'
#
loop_
_entity.id
_entity.type
_entity.pdbx_description
1 polymer ?
#
loop_
_entity_poly.entity_id
_entity_poly.type
_entity_poly.pdbx_seq_one_letter_code
_entity_poly.pdbx_strand_id
1 'polypeptide(L)'
;METTKQKEFDIIYSQAENLLKTLPEYQFNTAAAMIIIIGWLLTAETAQVFIHSNAKTVLPATAFAFGILAIFKIFWVRMHVNKINLCHRRLQALSESLGLSVGSIDIFKINPVITYTYYFINALMSLAIIVTVYLICK
;
A
#
# COMPACT_ATOMS: atom_id res chain seq x y z
N MET A 1 -7.56 28.02 27.32
CA MET A 1 -6.47 27.10 26.93
C MET A 1 -7.00 25.75 26.42
N GLU A 2 -8.09 25.23 26.98
CA GLU A 2 -8.79 24.01 26.49
C GLU A 2 -9.25 24.09 25.03
N THR A 3 -9.71 25.25 24.57
CA THR A 3 -10.18 25.45 23.19
C THR A 3 -9.11 25.25 22.12
N THR A 4 -7.83 25.49 22.44
CA THR A 4 -6.72 25.28 21.50
C THR A 4 -6.35 23.81 21.38
N LYS A 5 -6.30 23.10 22.51
CA LYS A 5 -6.03 21.65 22.55
C LYS A 5 -7.14 20.83 21.89
N GLN A 6 -8.39 21.24 22.07
CA GLN A 6 -9.53 20.62 21.40
C GLN A 6 -9.44 20.79 19.88
N LYS A 7 -9.14 22.00 19.39
CA LYS A 7 -8.93 22.23 17.95
C LYS A 7 -7.77 21.40 17.39
N GLU A 8 -6.67 21.29 18.12
CA GLU A 8 -5.53 20.46 17.73
C GLU A 8 -5.92 18.97 17.65
N PHE A 9 -6.68 18.48 18.62
CA PHE A 9 -7.23 17.13 18.61
C PHE A 9 -8.08 16.87 17.35
N ASP A 10 -9.02 17.76 17.04
CA ASP A 10 -9.92 17.61 15.89
C ASP A 10 -9.14 17.58 14.55
N ILE A 11 -8.10 18.41 14.42
CA ILE A 11 -7.23 18.44 13.23
C ILE A 11 -6.49 17.11 13.08
N ILE A 12 -5.83 16.63 14.15
CA ILE A 12 -5.05 15.39 14.09
C ILE A 12 -5.98 14.19 13.87
N TYR A 13 -7.17 14.20 14.45
CA TYR A 13 -8.17 13.15 14.28
C TYR A 13 -8.60 13.05 12.81
N SER A 14 -8.96 14.18 12.20
CA SER A 14 -9.32 14.23 10.78
C SER A 14 -8.18 13.75 9.88
N GLN A 15 -6.93 14.11 10.20
CA GLN A 15 -5.76 13.61 9.47
C GLN A 15 -5.58 12.10 9.63
N ALA A 16 -5.71 11.58 10.84
CA ALA A 16 -5.60 10.14 11.12
C ALA A 16 -6.68 9.33 10.38
N GLU A 17 -7.91 9.84 10.35
CA GLU A 17 -9.03 9.23 9.64
C GLU A 17 -8.78 9.18 8.12
N ASN A 18 -8.33 10.29 7.53
CA ASN A 18 -8.00 10.34 6.11
C ASN A 18 -6.84 9.39 5.76
N LEU A 19 -5.82 9.31 6.61
CA LEU A 19 -4.72 8.36 6.44
C LEU A 19 -5.21 6.90 6.56
N LEU A 20 -6.10 6.62 7.51
CA LEU A 20 -6.62 5.27 7.69
C LEU A 20 -7.46 4.80 6.49
N LYS A 21 -8.28 5.70 5.91
CA LYS A 21 -9.11 5.40 4.72
C LYS A 21 -8.28 5.18 3.45
N THR A 22 -7.24 5.98 3.25
CA THR A 22 -6.40 5.94 2.03
C THR A 22 -5.54 4.68 1.93
N LEU A 23 -5.18 4.06 3.05
CA LEU A 23 -4.34 2.85 3.06
C LEU A 23 -4.99 1.65 2.31
N PRO A 24 -6.19 1.17 2.69
CA PRO A 24 -6.85 0.05 2.00
C PRO A 24 -7.25 0.42 0.57
N GLU A 25 -7.68 1.67 0.32
CA GLU A 25 -8.06 2.13 -1.01
C GLU A 25 -6.88 2.03 -1.99
N TYR A 26 -5.70 2.52 -1.58
CA TYR A 26 -4.51 2.43 -2.42
C TYR A 26 -4.10 0.98 -2.68
N GLN A 27 -4.20 0.10 -1.67
CA GLN A 27 -3.90 -1.32 -1.83
C GLN A 27 -4.87 -2.00 -2.81
N PHE A 28 -6.16 -1.72 -2.70
CA PHE A 28 -7.18 -2.25 -3.61
C PHE A 28 -6.96 -1.78 -5.05
N ASN A 29 -6.80 -0.47 -5.26
CA ASN A 29 -6.56 0.11 -6.59
C ASN A 29 -5.28 -0.44 -7.23
N THR A 30 -4.24 -0.62 -6.42
CA THR A 30 -2.98 -1.20 -6.84
C THR A 30 -3.12 -2.66 -7.26
N ALA A 31 -3.82 -3.47 -6.47
CA ALA A 31 -4.08 -4.87 -6.79
C ALA A 31 -4.94 -4.99 -8.05
N ALA A 32 -5.98 -4.18 -8.18
CA ALA A 32 -6.84 -4.13 -9.36
C ALA A 32 -6.04 -3.80 -10.63
N ALA A 33 -5.18 -2.78 -10.57
CA ALA A 33 -4.30 -2.43 -11.70
C ALA A 33 -3.37 -3.58 -12.10
N MET A 34 -2.77 -4.28 -11.12
CA MET A 34 -1.91 -5.42 -11.40
C MET A 34 -2.68 -6.60 -12.02
N ILE A 35 -3.90 -6.88 -11.54
CA ILE A 35 -4.78 -7.90 -12.12
C ILE A 35 -5.14 -7.54 -13.57
N ILE A 36 -5.47 -6.27 -13.84
CA ILE A 36 -5.76 -5.80 -15.20
C ILE A 36 -4.54 -5.99 -16.11
N ILE A 37 -3.33 -5.67 -15.64
CA ILE A 37 -2.10 -5.89 -16.40
C ILE A 37 -1.93 -7.38 -16.72
N ILE A 38 -2.12 -8.27 -15.74
CA ILE A 38 -2.03 -9.72 -15.96
C ILE A 38 -3.06 -10.17 -16.99
N GLY A 39 -4.32 -9.78 -16.82
CA GLY A 39 -5.39 -10.12 -17.76
C GLY A 39 -5.08 -9.65 -19.18
N TRP A 40 -4.63 -8.40 -19.31
CA TRP A 40 -4.23 -7.84 -20.61
C TRP A 40 -3.07 -8.60 -21.24
N LEU A 41 -2.02 -8.92 -20.48
CA LEU A 41 -0.88 -9.72 -20.97
C LEU A 41 -1.32 -11.11 -21.45
N LEU A 42 -2.31 -11.72 -20.79
CA LEU A 42 -2.82 -13.05 -21.14
C LEU A 42 -3.74 -13.05 -22.37
N THR A 43 -4.39 -11.93 -22.70
CA THR A 43 -5.36 -11.86 -23.81
C THR A 43 -4.85 -11.10 -25.04
N ALA A 44 -3.85 -10.23 -24.91
CA ALA A 44 -3.40 -9.37 -26.00
C ALA A 44 -2.32 -10.06 -26.85
N GLU A 45 -2.73 -10.74 -27.92
CA GLU A 45 -1.83 -11.46 -28.84
C GLU A 45 -0.67 -10.60 -29.36
N THR A 46 -0.94 -9.35 -29.77
CA THR A 46 0.11 -8.43 -30.24
C THR A 46 1.18 -8.17 -29.18
N ALA A 47 0.78 -8.05 -27.90
CA ALA A 47 1.72 -7.87 -26.80
C ALA A 47 2.52 -9.15 -26.54
N GLN A 48 1.88 -10.31 -26.61
CA GLN A 48 2.56 -11.60 -26.44
C GLN A 48 3.61 -11.84 -27.51
N VAL A 49 3.29 -11.56 -28.78
CA VAL A 49 4.23 -11.66 -29.90
C VAL A 49 5.43 -10.75 -29.70
N PHE A 50 5.20 -9.51 -29.25
CA PHE A 50 6.28 -8.57 -28.94
C PHE A 50 7.19 -9.09 -27.83
N ILE A 51 6.60 -9.56 -26.72
CA ILE A 51 7.33 -10.11 -25.57
C ILE A 51 8.18 -11.31 -25.99
N HIS A 52 7.57 -12.26 -26.70
CA HIS A 52 8.25 -13.46 -27.19
C HIS A 52 9.43 -13.10 -28.12
N SER A 53 9.21 -12.19 -29.06
CA SER A 53 10.23 -11.74 -30.02
C SER A 53 11.39 -10.98 -29.35
N ASN A 54 11.17 -10.42 -28.17
CA ASN A 54 12.16 -9.59 -27.44
C ASN A 54 12.52 -10.17 -26.06
N ALA A 55 12.32 -11.49 -25.86
CA ALA A 55 12.39 -12.15 -24.56
C ALA A 55 13.69 -11.87 -23.77
N LYS A 56 14.83 -11.81 -24.46
CA LYS A 56 16.16 -11.55 -23.85
C LYS A 56 16.25 -10.20 -23.13
N THR A 57 15.48 -9.21 -23.58
CA THR A 57 15.45 -7.86 -23.00
C THR A 57 14.25 -7.70 -22.07
N VAL A 58 13.08 -8.18 -22.49
CA VAL A 58 11.82 -7.97 -21.77
C VAL A 58 11.81 -8.68 -20.42
N LEU A 59 12.22 -9.94 -20.36
CA LEU A 59 12.18 -10.71 -19.12
C LEU A 59 13.01 -10.07 -17.97
N PRO A 60 14.30 -9.73 -18.16
CA PRO A 60 15.07 -9.06 -17.11
C PRO A 60 14.54 -7.65 -16.81
N ALA A 61 14.05 -6.91 -17.81
CA ALA A 61 13.48 -5.57 -17.59
C ALA A 61 12.19 -5.63 -16.75
N THR A 62 11.29 -6.56 -17.03
CA THR A 62 10.09 -6.82 -16.24
C THR A 62 10.45 -7.23 -14.82
N ALA A 63 11.37 -8.18 -14.65
CA ALA A 63 11.81 -8.63 -13.33
C ALA A 63 12.39 -7.47 -12.50
N PHE A 64 13.22 -6.63 -13.11
CA PHE A 64 13.79 -5.45 -12.46
C PHE A 64 12.71 -4.42 -12.09
N ALA A 65 11.84 -4.06 -13.03
CA ALA A 65 10.79 -3.06 -12.81
C ALA A 65 9.82 -3.46 -11.70
N PHE A 66 9.32 -4.71 -11.74
CA PHE A 66 8.37 -5.20 -10.74
C PHE A 66 9.02 -5.54 -9.40
N GLY A 67 10.31 -5.88 -9.40
CA GLY A 67 11.13 -5.99 -8.19
C GLY A 67 11.29 -4.64 -7.47
N ILE A 68 11.67 -3.58 -8.20
CA ILE A 68 11.74 -2.22 -7.66
C ILE A 68 10.38 -1.76 -7.17
N LEU A 69 9.32 -2.01 -7.94
CA LEU A 69 7.97 -1.62 -7.56
C LEU A 69 7.53 -2.27 -6.23
N ALA A 70 7.85 -3.55 -6.01
CA ALA A 70 7.55 -4.23 -4.76
C ALA A 70 8.28 -3.57 -3.57
N ILE A 71 9.57 -3.25 -3.72
CA ILE A 71 10.37 -2.56 -2.70
C ILE A 71 9.78 -1.18 -2.39
N PHE A 72 9.46 -0.40 -3.43
CA PHE A 72 8.88 0.93 -3.27
C PHE A 72 7.54 0.88 -2.52
N LYS A 73 6.68 -0.09 -2.85
CA LYS A 73 5.40 -0.28 -2.15
C LYS A 73 5.58 -0.68 -0.68
N ILE A 74 6.56 -1.54 -0.37
CA ILE A 74 6.90 -1.88 1.02
C ILE A 74 7.28 -0.60 1.78
N PHE A 75 8.15 0.22 1.20
CA PHE A 75 8.56 1.48 1.83
C PHE A 75 7.37 2.43 2.02
N TRP A 76 6.52 2.57 1.00
CA TRP A 76 5.33 3.41 1.05
C TRP A 76 4.37 2.97 2.16
N VAL A 77 4.02 1.69 2.23
CA VAL A 77 3.15 1.13 3.29
C VAL A 77 3.77 1.35 4.67
N ARG A 78 5.08 1.11 4.82
CA ARG A 78 5.80 1.35 6.08
C ARG A 78 5.69 2.82 6.51
N MET A 79 5.95 3.74 5.60
CA MET A 79 5.86 5.18 5.89
C MET A 79 4.43 5.58 6.27
N HIS A 80 3.43 5.06 5.56
CA HIS A 80 2.03 5.37 5.82
C HIS A 80 1.56 4.88 7.18
N VAL A 81 1.86 3.63 7.53
CA VAL A 81 1.57 3.06 8.85
C VAL A 81 2.29 3.81 9.96
N ASN A 82 3.54 4.22 9.74
CA ASN A 82 4.28 5.04 10.70
C ASN A 82 3.61 6.41 10.96
N LYS A 83 3.05 7.06 9.92
CA LYS A 83 2.31 8.31 10.08
C LYS A 83 1.03 8.11 10.89
N ILE A 84 0.28 7.04 10.63
CA ILE A 84 -0.94 6.71 11.38
C ILE A 84 -0.60 6.45 12.85
N ASN A 85 0.44 5.64 13.13
CA ASN A 85 0.91 5.38 14.49
C ASN A 85 1.45 6.63 15.21
N LEU A 86 2.00 7.60 14.47
CA LEU A 86 2.38 8.90 15.03
C LEU A 86 1.16 9.72 15.41
N CYS A 87 0.15 9.81 14.54
CA CYS A 87 -1.13 10.45 14.84
C CYS A 87 -1.80 9.81 16.06
N HIS A 88 -1.85 8.47 16.12
CA HIS A 88 -2.37 7.72 17.27
C HIS A 88 -1.70 8.14 18.59
N ARG A 89 -0.37 8.14 18.65
CA ARG A 89 0.37 8.54 19.87
C ARG A 89 0.08 9.98 20.29
N ARG A 90 -0.06 10.90 19.32
CA ARG A 90 -0.41 12.30 19.61
C ARG A 90 -1.84 12.46 20.10
N LEU A 91 -2.78 11.76 19.48
CA LEU A 91 -4.18 11.76 19.90
C LEU A 91 -4.35 11.18 21.30
N GLN A 92 -3.62 10.09 21.61
CA GLN A 92 -3.61 9.50 22.94
C GLN A 92 -3.16 10.53 24.01
N ALA A 93 -2.00 11.19 23.80
CA ALA A 93 -1.51 12.20 24.73
C ALA A 93 -2.47 13.40 24.88
N LEU A 94 -3.09 13.85 23.78
CA LEU A 94 -4.09 14.92 23.83
C LEU A 94 -5.35 14.50 24.59
N SER A 95 -5.83 13.27 24.36
CA SER A 95 -7.02 12.74 25.02
C SER A 95 -6.86 12.59 26.54
N GLU A 96 -5.70 12.10 26.98
CA GLU A 96 -5.35 12.02 28.40
C GLU A 96 -5.32 13.42 29.02
N SER A 97 -4.78 14.40 28.30
CA SER A 97 -4.73 15.80 28.77
C SER A 97 -6.08 16.52 28.79
N LEU A 98 -7.07 16.01 28.05
CA LEU A 98 -8.42 16.54 27.94
C LEU A 98 -9.45 15.74 28.77
N GLY A 99 -9.02 14.65 29.43
CA GLY A 99 -9.93 13.75 30.17
C GLY A 99 -10.90 12.97 29.27
N LEU A 100 -10.58 12.80 27.99
CA LEU A 100 -11.41 12.07 27.03
C LEU A 100 -11.14 10.56 27.07
N SER A 101 -12.16 9.76 26.75
CA SER A 101 -12.02 8.31 26.64
C SER A 101 -11.09 7.92 25.49
N VAL A 102 -10.08 7.10 25.78
CA VAL A 102 -9.04 6.64 24.83
C VAL A 102 -9.60 5.65 23.80
N GLY A 103 -10.75 5.01 24.08
CA GLY A 103 -11.29 3.94 23.25
C GLY A 103 -11.68 4.36 21.83
N SER A 104 -11.97 5.64 21.59
CA SER A 104 -12.25 6.17 20.24
C SER A 104 -11.00 6.30 19.36
N ILE A 105 -9.81 6.21 19.95
CA ILE A 105 -8.53 6.50 19.31
C ILE A 105 -7.80 5.21 18.94
N ASP A 106 -8.06 4.12 19.68
CA ASP A 106 -7.47 2.80 19.45
C ASP A 106 -7.75 2.26 18.03
N ILE A 107 -8.78 2.77 17.34
CA ILE A 107 -9.05 2.47 15.92
C ILE A 107 -7.88 2.84 15.00
N PHE A 108 -7.03 3.79 15.39
CA PHE A 108 -5.85 4.20 14.64
C PHE A 108 -4.61 3.35 14.95
N LYS A 109 -4.71 2.38 15.86
CA LYS A 109 -3.62 1.45 16.17
C LYS A 109 -3.58 0.35 15.11
N ILE A 110 -2.68 0.51 14.14
CA ILE A 110 -2.53 -0.49 13.07
C ILE A 110 -1.75 -1.70 13.57
N ASN A 111 -2.38 -2.88 13.47
CA ASN A 111 -1.75 -4.15 13.77
C ASN A 111 -0.63 -4.44 12.74
N PRO A 112 0.60 -4.80 13.19
CA PRO A 112 1.68 -5.20 12.29
C PRO A 112 1.32 -6.28 11.27
N VAL A 113 0.41 -7.20 11.63
CA VAL A 113 -0.08 -8.27 10.75
C VAL A 113 -0.70 -7.72 9.46
N ILE A 114 -1.45 -6.62 9.55
CA ILE A 114 -2.06 -5.96 8.37
C ILE A 114 -0.95 -5.45 7.44
N THR A 115 0.07 -4.81 8.02
CA THR A 115 1.23 -4.29 7.30
C THR A 115 1.99 -5.41 6.57
N TYR A 116 2.26 -6.52 7.24
CA TYR A 116 2.92 -7.68 6.62
C TYR A 116 2.06 -8.33 5.52
N THR A 117 0.75 -8.38 5.72
CA THR A 117 -0.20 -8.88 4.72
C THR A 117 -0.13 -8.04 3.44
N TYR A 118 -0.06 -6.71 3.56
CA TYR A 118 0.11 -5.84 2.40
C TYR A 118 1.46 -6.00 1.72
N TYR A 119 2.55 -6.21 2.46
CA TYR A 119 3.85 -6.52 1.83
C TYR A 119 3.78 -7.81 1.02
N PHE A 120 3.18 -8.84 1.60
CA PHE A 120 3.05 -10.15 0.98
C PHE A 120 2.21 -10.10 -0.29
N ILE A 121 1.02 -9.47 -0.24
CA ILE A 121 0.15 -9.31 -1.41
C ILE A 121 0.87 -8.56 -2.55
N ASN A 122 1.59 -7.48 -2.23
CA ASN A 122 2.32 -6.72 -3.25
C ASN A 122 3.46 -7.53 -3.88
N ALA A 123 4.19 -8.30 -3.09
CA ALA A 123 5.23 -9.20 -3.59
C ALA A 123 4.66 -10.29 -4.51
N LEU A 124 3.54 -10.92 -4.09
CA LEU A 124 2.86 -11.94 -4.89
C LEU A 124 2.35 -11.39 -6.23
N MET A 125 1.76 -10.19 -6.24
CA MET A 125 1.25 -9.59 -7.47
C MET A 125 2.37 -9.20 -8.44
N SER A 126 3.48 -8.63 -7.92
CA SER A 126 4.67 -8.39 -8.74
C SER A 126 5.24 -9.69 -9.32
N LEU A 127 5.32 -10.74 -8.50
CA LEU A 127 5.80 -12.06 -8.95
C LEU A 127 4.88 -12.66 -10.02
N ALA A 128 3.56 -12.53 -9.86
CA ALA A 128 2.59 -13.03 -10.83
C ALA A 128 2.78 -12.41 -12.22
N ILE A 129 3.07 -11.11 -12.29
CA ILE A 129 3.37 -10.45 -13.57
C ILE A 129 4.67 -10.99 -14.18
N ILE A 130 5.73 -11.13 -13.38
CA ILE A 130 7.02 -11.67 -13.84
C ILE A 130 6.85 -13.10 -14.38
N VAL A 131 6.12 -13.94 -13.65
CA VAL A 131 5.80 -15.32 -14.08
C VAL A 131 4.97 -15.31 -15.36
N THR A 132 3.98 -14.42 -15.48
CA THR A 132 3.17 -14.30 -16.70
C THR A 132 4.04 -13.97 -17.91
N VAL A 133 4.93 -12.98 -17.79
CA VAL A 133 5.87 -12.62 -18.87
C VAL A 133 6.83 -13.78 -19.18
N TYR A 134 7.33 -14.48 -18.16
CA TYR A 134 8.16 -15.67 -18.36
C TYR A 134 7.45 -16.77 -19.14
N LEU A 135 6.17 -17.03 -18.84
CA LEU A 135 5.38 -18.03 -19.55
C LEU A 135 5.13 -17.65 -21.02
N ILE A 136 4.97 -16.36 -21.32
CA ILE A 136 4.85 -15.86 -22.71
C ILE A 136 6.17 -16.02 -23.49
N CYS A 137 7.31 -15.87 -22.81
CA CYS A 137 8.63 -16.04 -23.41
C CYS A 137 9.01 -17.50 -23.70
N LYS A 138 8.30 -18.47 -23.11
CA LYS A 138 8.56 -19.90 -23.27
C LYS A 138 7.77 -20.46 -24.45
#